data_AF-A0A820JV33-F1
#
_entry.id   AF-A0A820JV33-F1
#
_cell.length_a   1.000
_cell.length_b   1.000
_cell.length_c   1.000
_cell.angle_alpha   90.00
_cell.angle_beta   90.00
_cell.angle_gamma   90.00
#
_symmetry.space_group_name_H-M   'P 1'
#
loop_
_entity.id
_entity.type
_entity.pdbx_description
1 polymer ?
#
loop_
_entity_poly.entity_id
_entity_poly.type
_entity_poly.pdbx_seq_one_letter_code
_entity_poly.pdbx_strand_id
1 'polypeptide(L)'
;AYVCSSNYTICSAGVCKIAPDIQLSKPTAIPEWAGMPIDDSIQQVTLSVNITLYNYSTNIVTVSSNGVFCLSSCSSAYSNEDLPTASVGGPTAFGFWDDLKIYSGTAQAVYYGTNGIAPNRITTFEYYTSNYASPINYYHFQIIFYENLPNIVEYVYFEIFDGGASATIGVQRDNLLHSVHHVKRY
;
A
#
# COMPACT_ATOMS: atom_id res chain seq x y z
N ALA A 1 -28.71 14.05 18.48
CA ALA A 1 -27.75 14.30 17.40
C ALA A 1 -26.36 14.15 18.00
N TYR A 2 -25.63 13.09 17.66
CA TYR A 2 -24.29 12.86 18.20
C TYR A 2 -23.28 13.46 17.24
N VAL A 3 -22.60 14.52 17.70
CA VAL A 3 -21.51 15.16 16.97
C VAL A 3 -20.22 14.47 17.41
N CYS A 4 -19.55 13.78 16.50
CA CYS A 4 -18.21 13.23 16.76
C CYS A 4 -17.16 14.30 16.43
N SER A 5 -16.16 14.45 17.30
CA SER A 5 -15.11 15.45 17.16
C SER A 5 -14.12 15.08 16.04
N SER A 6 -14.07 15.96 15.04
CA SER A 6 -13.01 16.31 14.07
C SER A 6 -12.13 15.26 13.37
N ASN A 7 -12.09 13.98 13.73
CA ASN A 7 -11.39 12.96 12.96
C ASN A 7 -12.39 11.86 12.57
N TYR A 8 -13.13 12.17 11.50
CA TYR A 8 -14.09 11.37 10.74
C TYR A 8 -14.51 10.00 11.32
N THR A 9 -15.66 9.98 12.00
CA THR A 9 -16.39 8.78 12.45
C THR A 9 -17.60 8.57 11.55
N ILE A 10 -17.82 7.37 11.00
CA ILE A 10 -19.14 6.99 10.45
C ILE A 10 -19.86 6.15 11.50
N CYS A 11 -21.01 6.66 11.96
CA CYS A 11 -21.89 5.98 12.89
C CYS A 11 -22.93 5.18 12.09
N SER A 12 -23.02 3.86 12.30
CA SER A 12 -24.14 3.04 11.81
C SER A 12 -24.70 2.19 12.94
N ALA A 13 -26.03 2.11 13.04
CA ALA A 13 -26.76 1.35 14.06
C ALA A 13 -26.35 1.57 15.53
N GLY A 14 -25.85 2.77 15.87
CA GLY A 14 -25.45 3.11 17.24
C GLY A 14 -24.10 2.55 17.69
N VAL A 15 -23.33 1.94 16.78
CA VAL A 15 -21.95 1.52 17.02
C VAL A 15 -21.01 2.46 16.26
N CYS A 16 -20.21 3.25 16.99
CA CYS A 16 -19.09 3.96 16.41
C CYS A 16 -17.93 2.97 16.29
N LYS A 17 -17.58 2.55 15.07
CA LYS A 17 -16.26 1.97 14.84
C LYS A 17 -15.27 3.12 14.65
N ILE A 18 -14.21 3.10 15.43
CA ILE A 18 -13.09 4.03 15.25
C ILE A 18 -12.37 3.55 13.99
N ALA A 19 -12.20 4.44 13.02
CA ALA A 19 -11.29 4.23 11.90
C ALA A 19 -9.92 3.77 12.45
N PRO A 20 -9.32 2.68 11.94
CA PRO A 20 -7.97 2.30 12.33
C PRO A 20 -7.02 3.50 12.21
N ASP A 21 -6.28 3.79 13.28
CA ASP A 21 -5.31 4.88 13.26
C ASP A 21 -4.18 4.56 12.28
N ILE A 22 -3.61 5.58 11.65
CA ILE A 22 -2.36 5.43 10.91
C ILE A 22 -1.24 5.00 11.86
N GLN A 23 -0.53 3.95 11.50
CA GLN A 23 0.48 3.29 12.33
C GLN A 23 1.88 3.90 12.14
N LEU A 24 2.14 4.52 10.99
CA LEU A 24 3.34 5.32 10.76
C LEU A 24 3.47 6.47 11.77
N SER A 25 4.58 6.49 12.51
CA SER A 25 4.89 7.54 13.49
C SER A 25 5.12 8.94 12.89
N LYS A 26 5.55 9.01 11.61
CA LYS A 26 5.79 10.25 10.86
C LYS A 26 5.30 10.07 9.41
N PRO A 27 3.99 10.02 9.19
CA PRO A 27 3.43 9.70 7.89
C PRO A 27 3.58 10.89 6.93
N THR A 28 4.08 10.63 5.73
CA THR A 28 4.03 11.57 4.60
C THR A 28 2.99 11.07 3.62
N ALA A 29 1.94 11.85 3.37
CA ALA A 29 0.98 11.53 2.32
C ALA A 29 1.62 11.70 0.94
N ILE A 30 1.18 10.94 -0.06
CA ILE A 30 1.53 11.18 -1.46
C ILE A 30 0.97 12.56 -1.87
N PRO A 31 1.84 13.57 -2.12
CA PRO A 31 1.37 14.95 -2.27
C PRO A 31 0.37 15.15 -3.40
N GLU A 32 0.55 14.45 -4.52
CA GLU A 32 -0.31 14.51 -5.69
C GLU A 32 -1.72 13.95 -5.45
N TRP A 33 -1.89 13.17 -4.37
CA TRP A 33 -3.17 12.55 -4.01
C TRP A 33 -3.90 13.28 -2.89
N ALA A 34 -3.25 14.27 -2.25
CA ALA A 34 -3.76 14.91 -1.04
C ALA A 34 -5.14 15.56 -1.27
N GLY A 35 -6.15 15.07 -0.54
CA GLY A 35 -7.51 15.62 -0.54
C GLY A 35 -8.37 15.28 -1.78
N MET A 36 -7.84 14.48 -2.71
CA MET A 36 -8.53 14.09 -3.94
C MET A 36 -9.08 12.66 -3.83
N PRO A 37 -10.19 12.34 -4.51
CA PRO A 37 -10.58 10.95 -4.68
C PRO A 37 -9.59 10.29 -5.66
N ILE A 38 -9.02 9.16 -5.29
CA ILE A 38 -8.03 8.44 -6.09
C ILE A 38 -8.53 7.04 -6.35
N ASP A 39 -8.54 6.68 -7.62
CA ASP A 39 -9.05 5.43 -8.17
C ASP A 39 -8.22 5.12 -9.42
N ASP A 40 -7.82 3.87 -9.63
CA ASP A 40 -7.01 3.44 -10.78
C ASP A 40 -5.87 4.39 -11.16
N SER A 41 -5.06 4.75 -10.16
CA SER A 41 -4.02 5.76 -10.34
C SER A 41 -2.68 5.26 -9.85
N ILE A 42 -1.62 5.68 -10.54
CA ILE A 42 -0.24 5.49 -10.10
C ILE A 42 0.43 6.84 -9.88
N GLN A 43 1.35 6.90 -8.92
CA GLN A 43 2.15 8.09 -8.65
C GLN A 43 3.60 7.70 -8.37
N GLN A 44 4.52 8.42 -9.00
CA GLN A 44 5.94 8.27 -8.73
C GLN A 44 6.32 9.05 -7.47
N VAL A 45 7.10 8.42 -6.59
CA VAL A 45 7.60 8.99 -5.33
C VAL A 45 9.12 8.86 -5.30
N THR A 46 9.80 9.94 -4.94
CA THR A 46 11.25 9.93 -4.70
C THR A 46 11.52 9.82 -3.21
N LEU A 47 12.19 8.76 -2.80
CA LEU A 47 12.53 8.43 -1.42
C LEU A 47 13.92 8.98 -1.04
N SER A 48 14.13 9.15 0.26
CA SER A 48 15.44 9.49 0.84
C SER A 48 16.40 8.29 0.96
N VAL A 49 15.94 7.09 0.62
CA VAL A 49 16.68 5.83 0.71
C VAL A 49 16.36 4.99 -0.51
N ASN A 50 17.33 4.23 -1.00
CA ASN A 50 17.06 3.23 -2.04
C ASN A 50 16.32 2.04 -1.44
N ILE A 51 15.32 1.54 -2.16
CA ILE A 51 14.73 0.23 -1.94
C ILE A 51 15.38 -0.74 -2.92
N THR A 52 15.65 -1.96 -2.45
CA THR A 52 16.28 -3.01 -3.26
C THR A 52 15.41 -4.25 -3.30
N LEU A 53 15.00 -4.66 -4.50
CA LEU A 53 14.24 -5.90 -4.75
C LEU A 53 14.76 -6.57 -6.04
N TYR A 54 14.94 -7.89 -6.01
CA TYR A 54 15.60 -8.65 -7.08
C TYR A 54 16.94 -8.03 -7.55
N ASN A 55 17.77 -7.56 -6.61
CA ASN A 55 19.04 -6.88 -6.87
C ASN A 55 18.94 -5.63 -7.78
N TYR A 56 17.73 -5.09 -7.94
CA TYR A 56 17.51 -3.78 -8.54
C TYR A 56 17.30 -2.76 -7.41
N SER A 57 18.04 -1.66 -7.45
CA SER A 57 18.05 -0.65 -6.39
C SER A 57 17.71 0.72 -6.96
N THR A 58 16.73 1.40 -6.36
CA THR A 58 16.28 2.73 -6.77
C THR A 58 15.69 3.48 -5.58
N ASN A 59 15.78 4.80 -5.57
CA ASN A 59 14.98 5.65 -4.68
C ASN A 59 13.76 6.26 -5.39
N ILE A 60 13.58 6.01 -6.68
CA ILE A 60 12.41 6.42 -7.44
C ILE A 60 11.53 5.20 -7.62
N VAL A 61 10.33 5.28 -7.07
CA VAL A 61 9.38 4.16 -7.01
C VAL A 61 8.00 4.63 -7.43
N THR A 62 7.16 3.71 -7.89
CA THR A 62 5.78 4.01 -8.31
C THR A 62 4.80 3.29 -7.39
N VAL A 63 3.86 4.03 -6.84
CA VAL A 63 2.81 3.55 -5.95
C VAL A 63 1.49 3.54 -6.71
N SER A 64 0.75 2.43 -6.67
CA SER A 64 -0.60 2.30 -7.21
C SER A 64 -1.65 2.47 -6.11
N SER A 65 -2.78 3.09 -6.41
CA SER A 65 -3.95 3.12 -5.50
C SER A 65 -4.41 1.71 -5.13
N ASN A 66 -4.22 0.78 -6.05
CA ASN A 66 -4.65 -0.62 -6.01
C ASN A 66 -3.64 -1.53 -5.29
N GLY A 67 -2.91 -1.02 -4.29
CA GLY A 67 -2.06 -1.87 -3.43
C GLY A 67 -0.80 -2.47 -4.07
N VAL A 68 -0.34 -1.89 -5.19
CA VAL A 68 0.87 -2.32 -5.93
C VAL A 68 2.00 -1.30 -5.80
N PHE A 69 3.22 -1.80 -5.60
CA PHE A 69 4.42 -1.00 -5.47
C PHE A 69 5.50 -1.47 -6.45
N CYS A 70 5.88 -0.62 -7.39
CA CYS A 70 6.82 -0.95 -8.46
C CYS A 70 8.12 -0.15 -8.34
N LEU A 71 9.26 -0.80 -8.51
CA LEU A 71 10.56 -0.13 -8.59
C LEU A 71 10.87 0.36 -10.03
N SER A 72 10.03 0.04 -11.00
CA SER A 72 10.19 0.35 -12.43
C SER A 72 8.82 0.71 -13.04
N SER A 73 8.53 0.24 -14.25
CA SER A 73 7.21 0.35 -14.88
C SER A 73 6.13 -0.31 -14.03
N CYS A 74 5.04 0.43 -13.81
CA CYS A 74 3.91 0.04 -12.99
C CYS A 74 2.61 0.11 -13.79
N SER A 75 1.55 -0.42 -13.20
CA SER A 75 0.19 -0.38 -13.76
C SER A 75 -0.79 0.14 -12.72
N SER A 76 -1.82 0.82 -13.21
CA SER A 76 -2.96 1.28 -12.43
C SER A 76 -4.15 0.31 -12.48
N ALA A 77 -3.99 -0.89 -13.02
CA ALA A 77 -5.08 -1.85 -13.17
C ALA A 77 -5.73 -2.18 -11.81
N TYR A 78 -7.07 -2.14 -11.75
CA TYR A 78 -7.87 -2.65 -10.63
C TYR A 78 -8.01 -4.17 -10.66
N SER A 79 -8.11 -4.75 -11.86
CA SER A 79 -8.27 -6.19 -12.01
C SER A 79 -6.94 -6.87 -11.75
N ASN A 80 -6.90 -7.66 -10.69
CA ASN A 80 -5.73 -8.44 -10.32
C ASN A 80 -5.63 -9.76 -11.11
N GLU A 81 -4.42 -10.30 -11.17
CA GLU A 81 -4.09 -11.53 -11.90
C GLU A 81 -3.17 -12.42 -11.05
N ASP A 82 -3.08 -13.71 -11.39
CA ASP A 82 -2.06 -14.60 -10.82
C ASP A 82 -0.64 -14.12 -11.15
N LEU A 83 0.29 -14.30 -10.22
CA LEU A 83 1.70 -14.01 -10.45
C LEU A 83 2.41 -15.23 -11.06
N PRO A 84 3.34 -15.04 -12.02
CA PRO A 84 3.78 -13.74 -12.53
C PRO A 84 2.81 -13.16 -13.58
N THR A 85 2.64 -11.83 -13.57
CA THR A 85 1.81 -11.08 -14.53
C THR A 85 2.67 -10.23 -15.47
N ALA A 86 2.16 -9.96 -16.68
CA ALA A 86 2.75 -9.00 -17.62
C ALA A 86 2.31 -7.54 -17.38
N SER A 87 1.41 -7.31 -16.41
CA SER A 87 0.85 -5.99 -16.10
C SER A 87 1.87 -5.01 -15.49
N VAL A 88 3.03 -5.48 -15.06
CA VAL A 88 4.12 -4.63 -14.54
C VAL A 88 5.45 -4.97 -15.18
N GLY A 89 6.36 -3.99 -15.28
CA GLY A 89 7.62 -4.10 -16.01
C GLY A 89 8.84 -3.93 -15.12
N GLY A 90 8.99 -4.78 -14.11
CA GLY A 90 10.15 -4.80 -13.21
C GLY A 90 9.82 -5.23 -11.78
N PRO A 91 10.80 -5.17 -10.87
CA PRO A 91 10.65 -5.59 -9.48
C PRO A 91 9.46 -4.91 -8.82
N THR A 92 8.51 -5.72 -8.37
CA THR A 92 7.21 -5.28 -7.89
C THR A 92 6.81 -6.06 -6.66
N ALA A 93 6.26 -5.33 -5.69
CA ALA A 93 5.62 -5.84 -4.49
C ALA A 93 4.11 -5.60 -4.60
N PHE A 94 3.33 -6.66 -4.45
CA PHE A 94 1.87 -6.65 -4.43
C PHE A 94 1.44 -6.86 -2.98
N GLY A 95 1.13 -5.76 -2.28
CA GLY A 95 0.71 -5.82 -0.88
C GLY A 95 -0.74 -6.28 -0.75
N PHE A 96 -1.60 -5.79 -1.63
CA PHE A 96 -2.99 -6.20 -1.76
C PHE A 96 -3.51 -5.70 -3.11
N TRP A 97 -3.13 -6.39 -4.20
CA TRP A 97 -3.57 -5.96 -5.52
C TRP A 97 -5.04 -6.29 -5.74
N ASP A 98 -5.88 -5.27 -5.72
CA ASP A 98 -7.33 -5.33 -5.88
C ASP A 98 -7.87 -3.92 -6.21
N ASP A 99 -9.18 -3.80 -6.44
CA ASP A 99 -9.87 -2.55 -6.75
C ASP A 99 -10.08 -1.67 -5.49
N LEU A 100 -9.11 -0.78 -5.24
CA LEU A 100 -9.04 0.05 -4.04
C LEU A 100 -9.13 1.53 -4.37
N LYS A 101 -9.78 2.26 -3.47
CA LYS A 101 -10.09 3.67 -3.65
C LYS A 101 -9.83 4.48 -2.40
N ILE A 102 -9.32 5.69 -2.62
CA ILE A 102 -9.26 6.76 -1.64
C ILE A 102 -10.45 7.67 -1.90
N TYR A 103 -11.32 7.84 -0.91
CA TYR A 103 -12.49 8.71 -1.03
C TYR A 103 -12.20 10.12 -0.51
N SER A 104 -12.65 11.14 -1.26
CA SER A 104 -12.55 12.53 -0.84
C SER A 104 -13.36 12.82 0.42
N GLY A 105 -12.89 13.77 1.23
CA GLY A 105 -13.55 14.13 2.49
C GLY A 105 -13.48 13.04 3.57
N THR A 106 -12.56 12.09 3.44
CA THR A 106 -12.26 11.06 4.45
C THR A 106 -10.81 11.18 4.93
N ALA A 107 -10.45 10.39 5.95
CA ALA A 107 -9.06 10.27 6.41
C ALA A 107 -8.24 9.27 5.57
N GLN A 108 -8.83 8.66 4.53
CA GLN A 108 -8.15 7.68 3.70
C GLN A 108 -7.02 8.31 2.90
N ALA A 109 -5.91 7.59 2.79
CA ALA A 109 -4.75 7.98 2.01
C ALA A 109 -3.76 6.81 1.91
N VAL A 110 -2.79 6.96 1.01
CA VAL A 110 -1.55 6.19 1.07
C VAL A 110 -0.45 7.07 1.62
N TYR A 111 0.18 6.59 2.68
CA TYR A 111 1.27 7.25 3.37
C TYR A 111 2.58 6.51 3.16
N TYR A 112 3.69 7.20 3.31
CA TYR A 112 5.00 6.59 3.42
C TYR A 112 5.85 7.27 4.48
N GLY A 113 6.82 6.53 5.02
CA GLY A 113 7.76 7.04 5.99
C GLY A 113 9.04 6.21 6.01
N THR A 114 10.15 6.86 6.34
CA THR A 114 11.42 6.19 6.61
C THR A 114 11.84 6.46 8.05
N ASN A 115 12.12 5.40 8.79
CA ASN A 115 12.61 5.44 10.16
C ASN A 115 14.02 4.85 10.26
N GLY A 116 14.74 5.21 11.32
CA GLY A 116 16.10 4.70 11.59
C GLY A 116 17.22 5.56 11.00
N ILE A 117 18.43 5.01 11.03
CA ILE A 117 19.66 5.63 10.51
C ILE A 117 20.39 4.64 9.60
N ALA A 118 21.09 5.13 8.58
CA ALA A 118 21.83 4.26 7.67
C ALA A 118 22.87 3.42 8.45
N PRO A 119 23.08 2.14 8.08
CA PRO A 119 22.43 1.38 7.01
C PRO A 119 21.17 0.60 7.44
N ASN A 120 20.55 0.94 8.58
CA ASN A 120 19.43 0.20 9.19
C ASN A 120 18.10 0.98 9.09
N ARG A 121 17.85 1.66 7.96
CA ARG A 121 16.58 2.35 7.76
C ARG A 121 15.48 1.38 7.33
N ILE A 122 14.25 1.68 7.73
CA ILE A 122 13.05 0.96 7.34
C ILE A 122 12.15 1.95 6.61
N THR A 123 11.77 1.62 5.38
CA THR A 123 10.81 2.40 4.60
C THR A 123 9.49 1.63 4.55
N THR A 124 8.42 2.26 5.00
CA THR A 124 7.08 1.67 5.05
C THR A 124 6.13 2.51 4.22
N PHE A 125 5.34 1.84 3.38
CA PHE A 125 4.15 2.39 2.74
C PHE A 125 2.94 1.86 3.49
N GLU A 126 2.00 2.73 3.83
CA GLU A 126 0.79 2.38 4.57
C GLU A 126 -0.42 2.78 3.75
N TYR A 127 -1.20 1.79 3.38
CA TYR A 127 -2.47 1.95 2.69
C TYR A 127 -3.56 2.03 3.74
N TYR A 128 -4.27 3.15 3.78
CA TYR A 128 -5.52 3.29 4.51
C TYR A 128 -6.59 3.69 3.50
N THR A 129 -7.20 2.70 2.85
CA THR A 129 -8.10 2.87 1.71
C THR A 129 -9.40 2.10 1.93
N SER A 130 -10.27 2.05 0.92
CA SER A 130 -11.48 1.22 0.95
C SER A 130 -11.75 0.57 -0.40
N ASN A 131 -12.68 -0.38 -0.43
CA ASN A 131 -13.21 -0.91 -1.69
C ASN A 131 -13.74 0.21 -2.61
N TYR A 132 -13.50 0.07 -3.91
CA TYR A 132 -13.91 1.05 -4.93
C TYR A 132 -15.40 1.41 -4.95
N ALA A 133 -16.27 0.52 -4.46
CA ALA A 133 -17.72 0.68 -4.43
C ALA A 133 -18.27 1.06 -3.04
N SER A 134 -17.46 1.01 -1.98
CA SER A 134 -17.90 1.34 -0.62
C SER A 134 -16.81 2.08 0.19
N PRO A 135 -17.06 3.32 0.65
CA PRO A 135 -16.10 4.09 1.45
C PRO A 135 -15.95 3.61 2.90
N ILE A 136 -16.66 2.56 3.29
CA ILE A 136 -16.69 2.01 4.65
C ILE A 136 -16.20 0.56 4.73
N ASN A 137 -15.81 -0.02 3.59
CA ASN A 137 -15.19 -1.34 3.53
C ASN A 137 -13.68 -1.13 3.49
N TYR A 138 -13.06 -1.01 4.66
CA TYR A 138 -11.67 -0.59 4.80
C TYR A 138 -10.66 -1.68 4.44
N TYR A 139 -9.54 -1.23 3.87
CA TYR A 139 -8.34 -2.01 3.64
C TYR A 139 -7.18 -1.20 4.21
N HIS A 140 -6.61 -1.70 5.31
CA HIS A 140 -5.55 -1.07 6.07
C HIS A 140 -4.38 -2.03 6.22
N PHE A 141 -3.29 -1.73 5.53
CA PHE A 141 -2.11 -2.59 5.49
C PHE A 141 -0.83 -1.80 5.20
N GLN A 142 0.30 -2.44 5.43
CA GLN A 142 1.63 -1.88 5.17
C GLN A 142 2.44 -2.76 4.22
N ILE A 143 3.31 -2.11 3.45
CA ILE A 143 4.38 -2.71 2.65
C ILE A 143 5.71 -2.15 3.18
N ILE A 144 6.55 -3.03 3.71
CA ILE A 144 7.74 -2.65 4.48
C ILE A 144 9.00 -3.17 3.79
N PHE A 145 9.98 -2.27 3.64
CA PHE A 145 11.30 -2.54 3.08
C PHE A 145 12.40 -2.19 4.07
N TYR A 146 13.46 -3.00 4.07
CA TYR A 146 14.57 -2.92 5.00
C TYR A 146 15.88 -2.61 4.25
N GLU A 147 16.57 -1.54 4.63
CA GLU A 147 17.84 -1.15 3.99
C GLU A 147 18.94 -2.20 4.22
N ASN A 148 19.01 -2.79 5.42
CA ASN A 148 20.01 -3.80 5.79
C ASN A 148 19.61 -5.24 5.41
N LEU A 149 18.39 -5.44 4.93
CA LEU A 149 17.86 -6.73 4.48
C LEU A 149 17.27 -6.57 3.07
N PRO A 150 18.11 -6.31 2.06
CA PRO A 150 17.64 -6.12 0.69
C PRO A 150 16.97 -7.40 0.17
N ASN A 151 16.07 -7.23 -0.80
CA ASN A 151 15.27 -8.31 -1.41
C ASN A 151 14.25 -8.98 -0.47
N ILE A 152 13.99 -8.39 0.71
CA ILE A 152 12.91 -8.80 1.60
C ILE A 152 11.85 -7.71 1.59
N VAL A 153 10.59 -8.14 1.47
CA VAL A 153 9.40 -7.31 1.65
C VAL A 153 8.54 -7.94 2.73
N GLU A 154 8.04 -7.13 3.65
CA GLU A 154 7.08 -7.56 4.65
C GLU A 154 5.74 -6.87 4.43
N TYR A 155 4.66 -7.63 4.65
CA TYR A 155 3.29 -7.15 4.59
C TYR A 155 2.65 -7.31 5.97
N VAL A 156 2.05 -6.24 6.47
CA VAL A 156 1.29 -6.24 7.73
C VAL A 156 -0.12 -5.80 7.43
N TYR A 157 -1.12 -6.59 7.86
CA TYR A 157 -2.53 -6.31 7.63
C TYR A 157 -3.22 -6.01 8.97
N PHE A 158 -3.95 -4.91 9.04
CA PHE A 158 -4.67 -4.48 10.24
C PHE A 158 -6.17 -4.69 10.09
N GLU A 159 -6.75 -4.23 8.97
CA GLU A 159 -8.14 -4.43 8.62
C GLU A 159 -8.24 -4.76 7.13
N ILE A 160 -8.89 -5.87 6.81
CA ILE A 160 -9.19 -6.29 5.44
C ILE A 160 -10.63 -6.74 5.43
N PHE A 161 -11.52 -5.89 4.92
CA PHE A 161 -12.96 -6.04 5.06
C PHE A 161 -13.49 -7.44 4.66
N ASP A 162 -12.98 -7.99 3.56
CA ASP A 162 -13.41 -9.27 2.99
C ASP A 162 -12.47 -10.45 3.31
N GLY A 163 -11.46 -10.24 4.15
CA GLY A 163 -10.45 -11.24 4.46
C GLY A 163 -9.50 -11.60 3.32
N GLY A 164 -9.41 -10.79 2.25
CA GLY A 164 -8.51 -11.01 1.12
C GLY A 164 -9.05 -12.01 0.10
N ALA A 165 -10.37 -12.03 -0.10
CA ALA A 165 -11.04 -13.03 -0.94
C ALA A 165 -10.65 -12.97 -2.43
N SER A 166 -10.25 -11.80 -2.94
CA SER A 166 -9.94 -11.57 -4.35
C SER A 166 -8.46 -11.24 -4.61
N ALA A 167 -7.81 -10.51 -3.70
CA ALA A 167 -6.52 -9.87 -3.96
C ALA A 167 -5.36 -10.79 -4.38
N THR A 168 -4.50 -10.25 -5.24
CA THR A 168 -3.17 -10.82 -5.51
C THR A 168 -2.14 -10.24 -4.53
N ILE A 169 -1.44 -11.13 -3.83
CA ILE A 169 -0.39 -10.77 -2.84
C ILE A 169 0.89 -11.52 -3.19
N GLY A 170 2.02 -10.82 -3.21
CA GLY A 170 3.32 -11.44 -3.46
C GLY A 170 4.35 -10.47 -4.01
N VAL A 171 5.42 -11.02 -4.57
CA VAL A 171 6.49 -10.25 -5.21
C VAL A 171 6.85 -10.90 -6.54
N GLN A 172 7.21 -10.09 -7.54
CA GLN A 172 7.75 -10.59 -8.81
C GLN A 172 8.85 -9.66 -9.33
N ARG A 173 9.71 -10.18 -10.21
CA ARG A 173 10.71 -9.36 -10.94
C ARG A 173 10.17 -8.87 -12.27
N ASP A 174 9.59 -9.77 -13.03
CA ASP A 174 9.10 -9.59 -14.39
C ASP A 174 8.21 -10.79 -14.71
N ASN A 175 7.68 -10.86 -15.92
CA ASN A 175 6.93 -12.03 -16.40
C ASN A 175 7.83 -13.26 -16.67
N LEU A 176 9.12 -13.20 -16.30
CA LEU A 176 10.05 -14.31 -16.43
C LEU A 176 10.22 -15.01 -15.07
N LEU A 177 10.18 -16.34 -15.10
CA LEU A 177 10.16 -17.22 -13.92
C LEU A 177 11.35 -17.02 -12.96
N HIS A 178 11.22 -16.18 -11.93
CA HIS A 178 12.12 -16.17 -10.77
C HIS A 178 11.34 -15.94 -9.46
N SER A 179 10.98 -17.03 -8.79
CA SER A 179 10.38 -17.03 -7.44
C SER A 179 11.45 -17.16 -6.34
N VAL A 180 11.37 -16.31 -5.32
CA VAL A 180 11.81 -16.63 -3.95
C VAL A 180 10.86 -15.95 -2.97
N HIS A 181 10.15 -16.75 -2.17
CA HIS A 181 9.18 -16.30 -1.16
C HIS A 181 9.82 -16.27 0.24
N HIS A 182 9.50 -15.25 1.02
CA HIS A 182 9.37 -15.34 2.48
C HIS A 182 8.21 -14.44 2.92
N VAL A 183 7.02 -15.01 3.09
CA VAL A 183 5.89 -14.33 3.74
C VAL A 183 5.82 -14.85 5.17
N LYS A 184 6.14 -14.00 6.15
CA LYS A 184 5.83 -14.30 7.56
C LYS A 184 4.37 -13.89 7.79
N ARG A 185 3.52 -14.87 8.07
CA ARG A 185 2.17 -14.64 8.62
C ARG A 185 2.30 -14.59 10.15
N TYR A 186 1.69 -13.58 10.78
CA TYR A 186 1.33 -13.60 12.20
C TYR A 186 -0.19 -13.59 12.30
#